data_AF-A0A9D6R419-F1
#
_entry.id   AF-A0A9D6R419-F1
#
_cell.length_a   1.000
_cell.length_b   1.000
_cell.length_c   1.000
_cell.angle_alpha   90.00
_cell.angle_beta   90.00
_cell.angle_gamma   90.00
#
_symmetry.space_group_name_H-M   'P 1'
#
loop_
_entity.id
_entity.type
_entity.pdbx_description
1 polymer ?
#
loop_
_entity_poly.entity_id
_entity_poly.type
_entity_poly.pdbx_seq_one_letter_code
_entity_poly.pdbx_strand_id
1 'polypeptide(L)'
;MPSEINWPLVARLLLTSRAIDRIEETELAPAGKVVYQFSARGHDLAQILLALHLTHKHDAAAVYYRSRPFMLAAGPGGTVEELSVFVAIGRKVI
;
A
#
# COMPACT_ATOMS: atom_id res chain seq x y z
N MET A 1 3.03 26.77 -6.58
CA MET A 1 4.38 26.20 -6.39
C MET A 1 4.19 24.71 -6.18
N PRO A 2 4.95 23.80 -6.83
CA PRO A 2 4.92 22.41 -6.41
C PRO A 2 5.33 22.38 -4.93
N SER A 3 4.50 21.77 -4.09
CA SER A 3 4.85 21.55 -2.69
C SER A 3 6.15 20.75 -2.62
N GLU A 4 7.12 21.19 -1.84
CA GLU A 4 8.35 20.41 -1.63
C GLU A 4 8.01 18.98 -1.20
N ILE A 5 8.75 18.02 -1.75
CA ILE A 5 8.58 16.61 -1.40
C ILE A 5 9.00 16.42 0.06
N ASN A 6 8.07 15.96 0.90
CA ASN A 6 8.35 15.55 2.27
C ASN A 6 9.07 14.19 2.28
N TRP A 7 10.39 14.21 2.06
CA TRP A 7 11.22 13.00 2.03
C TRP A 7 11.14 12.14 3.29
N PRO A 8 11.10 12.69 4.52
CA PRO A 8 10.88 11.88 5.72
C PRO A 8 9.58 11.08 5.68
N LEU A 9 8.48 11.68 5.21
CA LEU A 9 7.20 10.98 5.03
C LEU A 9 7.31 9.89 3.96
N VAL A 10 7.92 10.21 2.80
CA VAL A 10 8.13 9.23 1.72
C VAL A 10 8.94 8.03 2.21
N ALA A 11 10.04 8.25 2.94
CA ALA A 11 10.88 7.20 3.50
C ALA A 11 10.09 6.35 4.51
N ARG A 12 9.31 6.98 5.40
CA ARG A 12 8.44 6.26 6.36
C ARG A 12 7.43 5.36 5.64
N LEU A 13 6.74 5.88 4.63
CA LEU A 13 5.75 5.12 3.86
C LEU A 13 6.39 3.95 3.12
N LEU A 14 7.56 4.18 2.51
CA LEU A 14 8.31 3.15 1.79
C LEU A 14 8.73 2.03 2.73
N LEU A 15 9.37 2.37 3.85
CA LEU A 15 9.80 1.38 4.85
C LEU A 15 8.61 0.61 5.43
N THR A 16 7.47 1.28 5.63
CA THR A 16 6.23 0.63 6.08
C THR A 16 5.72 -0.38 5.05
N SER A 17 5.67 -0.01 3.77
CA SER A 17 5.29 -0.91 2.67
C SER A 17 6.22 -2.14 2.61
N ARG A 18 7.54 -1.92 2.72
CA ARG A 18 8.54 -3.00 2.76
C ARG A 18 8.38 -3.92 3.99
N ALA A 19 8.03 -3.36 5.14
CA ALA A 19 7.83 -4.12 6.36
C ALA A 19 6.60 -5.02 6.26
N ILE A 20 5.51 -4.52 5.68
CA ILE A 20 4.29 -5.31 5.40
C ILE A 20 4.62 -6.46 4.45
N ASP A 21 5.30 -6.19 3.33
CA ASP A 21 5.73 -7.24 2.40
C ASP A 21 6.55 -8.32 3.12
N ARG A 22 7.50 -7.91 3.98
CA ARG A 22 8.32 -8.86 4.73
C ARG A 22 7.47 -9.74 5.65
N ILE A 23 6.57 -9.16 6.44
CA ILE A 23 5.70 -9.91 7.37
C ILE A 23 4.80 -10.88 6.61
N GLU A 24 4.22 -10.44 5.49
CA GLU A 24 3.41 -11.31 4.64
C GLU A 24 4.24 -12.46 4.06
N GLU A 25 5.42 -12.17 3.51
CA GLU A 25 6.33 -13.14 2.88
C GLU A 25 6.87 -14.16 3.90
N THR A 26 7.24 -13.73 5.10
CA THR A 26 7.97 -14.58 6.07
C THR A 26 7.10 -15.20 7.14
N GLU A 27 5.93 -14.62 7.45
CA GLU A 27 5.11 -15.05 8.58
C GLU A 27 3.70 -15.46 8.15
N LEU A 28 2.98 -14.58 7.45
CA LEU A 28 1.54 -14.79 7.21
C LEU A 28 1.27 -15.78 6.08
N ALA A 29 1.98 -15.69 4.96
CA ALA A 29 1.78 -16.60 3.83
C ALA A 29 2.19 -18.04 4.18
N PRO A 30 3.34 -18.30 4.83
CA PRO A 30 3.69 -19.64 5.30
C PRO A 30 2.68 -20.20 6.32
N ALA A 31 2.07 -19.34 7.15
CA ALA A 31 1.04 -19.73 8.11
C ALA A 31 -0.36 -19.88 7.49
N GLY A 32 -0.52 -19.68 6.17
CA GLY A 32 -1.81 -19.75 5.48
C GLY A 32 -2.82 -18.67 5.91
N LYS A 33 -2.33 -17.59 6.55
CA LYS A 33 -3.16 -16.48 7.07
C LYS A 33 -3.48 -15.42 6.03
N VAL A 34 -2.74 -15.41 4.92
CA VAL A 34 -3.05 -14.64 3.72
C VAL A 34 -3.14 -15.60 2.54
N VAL A 35 -4.21 -15.48 1.76
CA VAL A 35 -4.48 -16.39 0.63
C VAL A 35 -3.55 -16.08 -0.55
N TYR A 36 -3.24 -14.81 -0.73
CA TYR A 36 -2.34 -14.33 -1.76
C TYR A 36 -1.32 -13.38 -1.15
N GLN A 37 -0.08 -13.42 -1.64
CA GLN A 37 0.94 -12.45 -1.27
C GLN A 37 1.46 -11.83 -2.56
N PHE A 38 1.34 -10.50 -2.67
CA PHE A 38 1.78 -9.75 -3.85
C PHE A 38 2.69 -8.60 -3.42
N SER A 39 3.99 -8.90 -3.43
CA SER A 39 5.03 -7.92 -3.09
C SER A 39 4.92 -6.66 -3.96
N ALA A 40 4.94 -5.48 -3.31
CA ALA A 40 4.96 -4.19 -3.99
C ALA A 40 6.38 -3.70 -4.30
N ARG A 41 7.40 -4.54 -4.05
CA ARG A 41 8.82 -4.23 -4.24
C ARG A 41 9.09 -3.60 -5.60
N GLY A 42 9.69 -2.41 -5.58
CA GLY A 42 10.05 -1.66 -6.79
C GLY A 42 8.96 -0.71 -7.28
N HIS A 43 7.73 -0.83 -6.79
CA HIS A 43 6.65 0.13 -7.07
C HIS A 43 6.52 1.22 -6.00
N ASP A 44 7.17 1.03 -4.85
CA ASP A 44 6.97 1.84 -3.65
C ASP A 44 7.13 3.34 -3.90
N LEU A 45 8.31 3.77 -4.37
CA LEU A 45 8.64 5.18 -4.51
C LEU A 45 7.69 5.91 -5.47
N ALA A 46 7.47 5.35 -6.67
CA ALA A 46 6.65 5.99 -7.70
C ALA A 46 5.20 6.14 -7.25
N GLN A 47 4.63 5.11 -6.63
CA GLN A 47 3.25 5.13 -6.15
C GLN A 47 3.06 6.07 -4.95
N ILE A 48 4.02 6.11 -4.01
CA ILE A 48 3.98 7.04 -2.87
C ILE A 48 4.05 8.48 -3.36
N LEU A 49 4.99 8.79 -4.26
CA LEU A 49 5.11 10.14 -4.81
C LEU A 49 3.85 10.54 -5.56
N LEU A 50 3.31 9.67 -6.42
CA LEU A 50 2.06 9.95 -7.13
C LEU A 50 0.92 10.26 -6.16
N ALA A 51 0.69 9.41 -5.17
CA ALA A 51 -0.38 9.59 -4.20
C ALA A 51 -0.26 10.91 -3.43
N LEU A 52 0.94 11.30 -3.01
CA LEU A 52 1.19 12.56 -2.30
C LEU A 52 0.98 13.81 -3.18
N HIS A 53 0.95 13.67 -4.51
CA HIS A 53 0.70 14.77 -5.45
C HIS A 53 -0.75 14.85 -5.93
N LEU A 54 -1.56 13.80 -5.72
CA LEU A 54 -3.00 13.80 -6.03
C LEU A 54 -3.78 14.54 -4.94
N THR A 55 -3.68 15.86 -4.93
CA THR A 55 -4.23 16.75 -3.88
C THR A 55 -5.41 17.59 -4.34
N HIS A 56 -5.80 17.53 -5.61
CA HIS A 56 -6.92 18.31 -6.13
C HIS A 56 -8.25 17.59 -5.90
N LYS A 57 -9.33 18.38 -5.78
CA LYS A 57 -10.70 17.90 -5.49
C LYS A 57 -11.22 16.80 -6.41
N HIS A 58 -10.71 16.72 -7.64
CA HIS A 58 -11.16 15.79 -8.67
C HIS A 58 -10.08 14.78 -9.09
N ASP A 59 -8.96 14.72 -8.35
CA ASP A 59 -7.94 13.73 -8.59
C ASP A 59 -8.47 12.34 -8.21
N ALA A 60 -8.20 11.37 -9.09
CA ALA A 60 -8.62 9.99 -8.89
C ALA A 60 -7.54 9.05 -9.43
N ALA A 61 -7.44 7.87 -8.84
CA ALA A 61 -6.60 6.79 -9.32
C ALA A 61 -7.34 5.46 -9.22
N ALA A 62 -7.19 4.62 -10.24
CA ALA A 62 -7.58 3.22 -10.13
C ALA A 62 -6.42 2.44 -9.49
N VAL A 63 -6.74 1.62 -8.49
CA VAL A 63 -5.76 0.78 -7.78
C VAL A 63 -5.90 -0.68 -8.19
N TYR A 64 -4.83 -1.46 -8.04
CA TYR A 64 -4.83 -2.90 -8.28
C TYR A 64 -4.07 -3.63 -7.16
N TYR A 65 -3.96 -4.96 -7.24
CA TYR A 65 -3.39 -5.82 -6.18
C TYR A 65 -1.93 -5.52 -5.78
N ARG A 66 -1.23 -4.65 -6.52
CA ARG A 66 0.14 -4.18 -6.20
C ARG A 66 0.19 -2.69 -5.85
N SER A 67 -0.94 -2.07 -5.56
CA SER A 67 -1.08 -0.64 -5.24
C SER A 67 -0.99 -0.30 -3.75
N ARG A 68 -0.49 -1.21 -2.90
CA ARG A 68 -0.36 -0.96 -1.45
C ARG A 68 0.43 0.32 -1.13
N PRO A 69 1.59 0.62 -1.74
CA PRO A 69 2.32 1.85 -1.45
C PRO A 69 1.50 3.11 -1.78
N PHE A 70 0.74 3.08 -2.89
CA PHE A 70 -0.19 4.15 -3.24
C PHE A 70 -1.24 4.32 -2.14
N MET A 71 -1.88 3.24 -1.72
CA MET A 71 -2.96 3.28 -0.71
C MET A 71 -2.45 3.72 0.68
N LEU A 72 -1.25 3.32 1.08
CA LEU A 72 -0.60 3.81 2.31
C LEU A 72 -0.37 5.32 2.28
N ALA A 73 0.00 5.87 1.11
CA ALA A 73 0.36 7.27 0.92
C ALA A 73 -0.83 8.18 0.65
N ALA A 74 -1.79 7.72 -0.16
CA ALA A 74 -3.08 8.36 -0.39
C ALA A 74 -3.89 8.43 0.91
N GLY A 75 -3.52 7.60 1.88
CA GLY A 75 -4.18 7.43 3.13
C GLY A 75 -5.52 6.73 2.93
N PRO A 76 -6.04 6.18 4.01
CA PRO A 76 -7.48 6.12 4.14
C PRO A 76 -7.86 6.75 5.48
N GLY A 77 -9.15 6.94 5.68
CA GLY A 77 -9.68 6.46 6.96
C GLY A 77 -9.47 4.94 7.06
N GLY A 78 -8.23 4.45 7.02
CA GLY A 78 -7.96 3.02 6.88
C GLY A 78 -6.58 2.67 7.39
N THR A 79 -6.63 1.88 8.43
CA THR A 79 -5.48 1.49 9.21
C THR A 79 -4.67 0.44 8.46
N VAL A 80 -3.52 0.08 9.01
CA VAL A 80 -2.71 -1.04 8.52
C VAL A 80 -3.53 -2.35 8.45
N GLU A 81 -4.57 -2.50 9.28
CA GLU A 81 -5.53 -3.60 9.18
C GLU A 81 -6.38 -3.58 7.90
N GLU A 82 -6.88 -2.42 7.46
CA GLU A 82 -7.76 -2.37 6.27
C GLU A 82 -7.01 -2.76 4.99
N LEU A 83 -5.72 -2.43 4.90
CA LEU A 83 -4.89 -2.80 3.75
C LEU A 83 -4.53 -4.28 3.70
N SER A 84 -4.55 -4.98 4.83
CA SER A 84 -4.41 -6.44 4.88
C SER A 84 -5.73 -7.14 4.52
N VAL A 85 -6.89 -6.48 4.70
CA VAL A 85 -8.20 -6.99 4.25
C VAL A 85 -8.34 -7.02 2.72
N PHE A 86 -7.72 -6.09 1.99
CA PHE A 86 -7.75 -6.10 0.51
C PHE A 86 -6.99 -7.28 -0.12
N VAL A 87 -6.09 -7.90 0.63
CA VAL A 87 -5.42 -9.16 0.26
C VAL A 87 -6.21 -10.37 0.77
N ALA A 88 -7.09 -10.17 1.76
CA ALA A 88 -7.98 -11.17 2.34
C ALA A 88 -9.41 -11.21 1.72
N ILE A 89 -9.65 -10.53 0.59
CA ILE A 89 -10.89 -10.71 -0.21
C ILE A 89 -10.82 -12.04 -1.00
N GLY A 90 -10.50 -13.12 -0.28
CA GLY A 90 -10.74 -14.50 -0.64
C GLY A 90 -11.73 -15.13 0.34
N ARG A 91 -12.59 -14.34 1.01
CA ARG A 91 -13.80 -14.89 1.64
C ARG A 91 -14.61 -15.53 0.52
N LYS A 92 -14.55 -16.86 0.45
CA LYS A 92 -15.48 -17.71 -0.30
C LYS A 92 -16.89 -17.13 -0.21
N VAL A 93 -17.30 -16.49 -1.29
CA VAL A 93 -18.69 -16.45 -1.72
C VAL A 93 -18.71 -17.30 -2.97
N ILE A 94 -18.48 -18.61 -2.81
CA ILE A 94 -19.24 -19.78 -3.33
C ILE A 94 -18.77 -21.00 -2.50
#